data_AF-W7L0S0-F1
#
_entry.id   AF-W7L0S0-F1
#
_cell.length_a   1.000
_cell.length_b   1.000
_cell.length_c   1.000
_cell.angle_alpha   90.00
_cell.angle_beta   90.00
_cell.angle_gamma   90.00
#
_symmetry.space_group_name_H-M   'P 1'
#
loop_
_entity.id
_entity.type
_entity.pdbx_description
1 polymer ?
#
loop_
_entity_poly.entity_id
_entity_poly.type
_entity_poly.pdbx_seq_one_letter_code
_entity_poly.pdbx_strand_id
1 'polypeptide(L)'
;MDKYQLAQYNHQNIQELIRFIDQKAGAILVIYGFIITAYIEFAKDLKFINPFELNGFKVFISLLTFLSSASLISLLIYQIYIILFEIIRAKKAENYTQEESSVLYFDHISKISKESFITLYKDLPINKSDEELLAQVYECSCIMSSKSEKLNSAIIYLFISILCLLFFIFLTTLL
;
A
#
# COMPACT_ATOMS: atom_id res chain seq x y z
N MET A 1 -26.20 2.16 -24.84
CA MET A 1 -24.91 2.78 -24.48
C MET A 1 -23.90 2.32 -25.51
N ASP A 2 -23.13 3.25 -26.09
CA ASP A 2 -22.11 2.90 -27.07
C ASP A 2 -20.94 2.15 -26.39
N LYS A 3 -20.25 1.26 -27.12
CA LYS A 3 -19.14 0.45 -26.59
C LYS A 3 -17.99 1.34 -26.10
N TYR A 4 -17.73 2.43 -26.82
CA TYR A 4 -16.73 3.42 -26.42
C TYR A 4 -17.10 4.09 -25.10
N GLN A 5 -18.36 4.53 -24.95
CA GLN A 5 -18.87 5.10 -23.70
C GLN A 5 -18.77 4.11 -22.53
N LEU A 6 -19.01 2.81 -22.78
CA LEU A 6 -18.83 1.76 -21.77
C LEU A 6 -17.36 1.61 -21.35
N ALA A 7 -16.43 1.63 -22.30
CA ALA A 7 -15.00 1.58 -22.00
C ALA A 7 -14.54 2.80 -21.18
N GLN A 8 -14.99 4.00 -21.54
CA GLN A 8 -14.70 5.23 -20.79
C GLN A 8 -15.27 5.17 -19.36
N TYR A 9 -16.52 4.73 -19.22
CA TYR A 9 -17.15 4.55 -17.92
C TYR A 9 -16.38 3.55 -17.05
N ASN A 10 -15.98 2.41 -17.61
CA ASN A 10 -15.18 1.42 -16.90
C ASN A 10 -13.82 1.99 -16.47
N HIS A 11 -13.14 2.72 -17.35
CA HIS A 11 -11.87 3.37 -17.03
C HIS A 11 -12.01 4.33 -15.83
N GLN A 12 -13.01 5.21 -15.85
CA GLN A 12 -13.28 6.14 -14.76
C GLN A 12 -13.63 5.42 -13.46
N ASN A 13 -14.50 4.40 -13.52
CA ASN A 13 -14.89 3.60 -12.37
C ASN A 13 -13.69 2.89 -11.73
N ILE A 14 -12.80 2.29 -12.53
CA ILE A 14 -11.58 1.63 -12.00
C ILE A 14 -10.65 2.65 -11.33
N GLN A 15 -10.48 3.84 -11.91
CA GLN A 15 -9.69 4.91 -11.29
C GLN A 15 -10.30 5.39 -9.96
N GLU A 16 -11.63 5.44 -9.84
CA GLU A 16 -12.31 5.71 -8.57
C GLU A 16 -12.06 4.61 -7.54
N LEU A 17 -12.13 3.34 -7.95
CA LEU A 17 -11.82 2.22 -7.08
C LEU A 17 -10.36 2.22 -6.61
N ILE A 18 -9.40 2.57 -7.47
CA ILE A 18 -8.00 2.76 -7.09
C ILE A 18 -7.88 3.87 -6.03
N ARG A 19 -8.50 5.03 -6.27
CA ARG A 19 -8.51 6.15 -5.30
C ARG A 19 -9.11 5.72 -3.95
N PHE A 20 -10.18 4.92 -3.97
CA PHE A 20 -10.80 4.40 -2.77
C PHE A 20 -9.90 3.41 -2.01
N ILE A 21 -9.16 2.55 -2.71
CA ILE A 21 -8.14 1.70 -2.11
C ILE A 21 -7.04 2.55 -1.44
N ASP A 22 -6.55 3.57 -2.13
CA ASP A 22 -5.49 4.43 -1.60
C ASP A 22 -5.95 5.18 -0.34
N GLN A 23 -7.21 5.63 -0.31
CA GLN A 23 -7.83 6.22 0.89
C GLN A 23 -7.94 5.24 2.05
N LYS A 24 -8.38 4.00 1.79
CA LYS A 24 -8.43 2.94 2.81
C LYS A 24 -7.05 2.61 3.36
N ALA A 25 -6.05 2.51 2.49
CA ALA A 25 -4.67 2.28 2.89
C ALA A 25 -4.15 3.45 3.75
N GLY A 26 -4.49 4.69 3.40
CA GLY A 26 -4.23 5.87 4.21
C GLY A 26 -4.86 5.80 5.60
N ALA A 27 -6.12 5.34 5.71
CA ALA A 27 -6.78 5.14 7.01
C ALA A 27 -6.07 4.06 7.86
N ILE A 28 -5.61 2.97 7.25
CA ILE A 28 -4.82 1.94 7.96
C ILE A 28 -3.51 2.54 8.49
N LEU A 29 -2.84 3.41 7.72
CA LEU A 29 -1.63 4.10 8.17
C LEU A 29 -1.88 4.97 9.41
N VAL A 30 -3.01 5.66 9.47
CA VAL A 30 -3.41 6.43 10.67
C VAL A 30 -3.58 5.51 11.88
N ILE A 31 -4.19 4.33 11.71
CA ILE A 31 -4.32 3.34 12.78
C ILE A 31 -2.94 2.84 13.24
N TYR A 32 -2.00 2.61 12.32
CA TYR A 32 -0.62 2.29 12.69
C TYR A 32 0.06 3.41 13.48
N GLY A 33 -0.26 4.68 13.18
CA GLY A 33 0.15 5.81 14.01
C GLY A 33 -0.30 5.67 15.47
N PHE A 34 -1.57 5.33 15.70
CA PHE A 34 -2.09 5.07 17.04
C PHE A 34 -1.43 3.86 17.72
N ILE A 35 -1.17 2.79 16.97
CA ILE A 35 -0.45 1.61 17.48
C ILE A 35 0.96 1.99 17.94
N ILE A 36 1.68 2.80 17.17
CA ILE A 36 3.01 3.30 17.53
C ILE A 36 2.94 4.18 18.79
N THR A 37 1.98 5.10 18.86
CA THR A 37 1.80 5.95 20.05
C THR A 37 1.55 5.12 21.31
N ALA A 38 0.63 4.15 21.24
CA ALA A 38 0.36 3.25 22.35
C ALA A 38 1.61 2.43 22.72
N TYR A 39 2.32 1.88 21.72
CA TYR A 39 3.55 1.14 21.95
C TYR A 39 4.59 1.98 22.71
N ILE A 40 4.84 3.22 22.29
CA ILE A 40 5.79 4.13 22.95
C ILE A 40 5.37 4.41 24.40
N GLU A 41 4.08 4.67 24.62
CA GLU A 41 3.54 4.97 25.94
C GLU A 41 3.77 3.84 26.95
N PHE A 42 3.61 2.57 26.54
CA PHE A 42 3.88 1.43 27.41
C PHE A 42 5.37 1.06 27.46
N ALA A 43 6.14 1.34 26.41
CA ALA A 43 7.57 1.02 26.38
C ALA A 43 8.42 1.96 27.27
N LYS A 44 7.95 3.18 27.56
CA LYS A 44 8.74 4.18 28.31
C LYS A 44 9.05 3.77 29.76
N ASP A 45 8.22 2.92 30.35
CA ASP A 45 8.36 2.46 31.74
C ASP A 45 9.28 1.23 31.85
N LEU A 46 9.70 0.64 30.72
CA LEU A 46 10.61 -0.49 30.69
C LEU A 46 12.02 -0.06 31.13
N LYS A 47 12.55 -0.76 32.13
CA LYS A 47 13.91 -0.55 32.65
C LYS A 47 14.82 -1.68 32.21
N PHE A 48 16.06 -1.33 31.88
CA PHE A 48 17.12 -2.32 31.72
C PHE A 48 17.56 -2.81 33.10
N ILE A 49 17.32 -4.10 33.36
CA ILE A 49 17.69 -4.75 34.62
C ILE A 49 18.70 -5.85 34.31
N ASN A 50 19.68 -6.01 35.20
CA ASN A 50 20.65 -7.09 35.12
C ASN A 50 19.94 -8.46 35.24
N PRO A 51 20.00 -9.33 34.21
CA PRO A 51 19.29 -10.61 34.24
C PRO A 51 19.80 -11.56 35.33
N PHE A 52 21.02 -11.36 35.85
CA PHE A 52 21.60 -12.18 36.91
C PHE A 52 21.06 -11.84 38.32
N GLU A 53 20.33 -10.73 38.47
CA GLU A 53 19.74 -10.28 39.74
C GLU A 53 18.23 -10.60 39.87
N LEU A 54 17.64 -11.18 38.82
CA LEU A 54 16.20 -11.43 38.74
C LEU A 54 15.85 -12.89 39.01
N ASN A 55 14.66 -13.12 39.58
CA ASN A 55 14.07 -14.46 39.65
C ASN A 55 13.80 -14.99 38.23
N GLY A 56 13.97 -16.31 38.00
CA GLY A 56 13.84 -16.93 36.68
C GLY A 56 12.51 -16.64 35.97
N PHE A 57 11.41 -16.48 36.71
CA PHE A 57 10.13 -16.05 36.14
C PHE A 57 10.18 -14.64 35.54
N LYS A 58 10.81 -13.68 36.23
CA LYS A 58 10.96 -12.31 35.73
C LYS A 58 11.85 -12.27 34.49
N VAL A 59 12.95 -13.04 34.49
CA VAL A 59 13.84 -13.18 33.32
C VAL A 59 13.06 -13.71 32.11
N PHE A 60 12.21 -14.72 32.30
CA PHE A 60 11.37 -15.27 31.24
C PHE A 60 10.40 -14.23 30.67
N ILE A 61 9.67 -13.49 31.52
CA ILE A 61 8.75 -12.43 31.07
C ILE A 61 9.51 -11.31 30.36
N SER A 62 10.68 -10.90 30.85
CA SER A 62 11.50 -9.88 30.19
C SER A 62 11.93 -10.30 28.79
N LEU A 63 12.38 -11.55 28.63
CA LEU A 63 12.76 -12.09 27.33
C LEU A 63 11.56 -12.13 26.37
N LEU A 64 10.40 -12.59 26.85
CA LEU A 64 9.18 -12.66 26.05
C LEU A 64 8.70 -11.25 25.63
N THR A 65 8.80 -10.28 26.53
CA THR A 65 8.49 -8.87 26.26
C THR A 65 9.41 -8.32 25.16
N PHE A 66 10.71 -8.59 25.25
CA PHE A 66 11.69 -8.19 24.25
C PHE A 66 11.39 -8.80 22.87
N LEU A 67 11.14 -10.11 22.81
CA LEU A 67 10.81 -10.79 21.55
C LEU A 67 9.50 -10.28 20.94
N SER A 68 8.48 -10.04 21.77
CA SER A 68 7.20 -9.47 21.34
C SER A 68 7.38 -8.05 20.79
N SER A 69 8.17 -7.22 21.47
CA SER A 69 8.49 -5.85 21.05
C SER A 69 9.24 -5.84 19.70
N ALA A 70 10.32 -6.63 19.58
CA ALA A 70 11.10 -6.71 18.35
C ALA A 70 10.25 -7.20 17.16
N SER A 71 9.38 -8.18 17.40
CA SER A 71 8.45 -8.70 16.40
C SER A 71 7.43 -7.66 15.98
N LEU A 72 6.84 -6.93 16.93
CA LEU A 72 5.88 -5.87 16.66
C LEU A 72 6.51 -4.73 15.85
N ILE A 73 7.70 -4.25 16.24
CA ILE A 73 8.41 -3.20 15.48
C ILE A 73 8.69 -3.66 14.05
N SER A 74 9.21 -4.89 13.89
CA SER A 74 9.51 -5.43 12.56
C SER A 74 8.27 -5.53 11.68
N LEU A 75 7.14 -5.97 12.27
CA LEU A 75 5.85 -6.03 11.60
C LEU A 75 5.36 -4.64 11.18
N LEU A 76 5.46 -3.64 12.07
CA LEU A 76 5.05 -2.27 11.79
C LEU A 76 5.86 -1.66 10.64
N ILE A 77 7.19 -1.80 10.66
CA ILE A 77 8.07 -1.29 9.60
C ILE A 77 7.69 -1.94 8.26
N TYR A 78 7.53 -3.26 8.24
CA TYR A 78 7.16 -3.99 7.03
C TYR A 78 5.79 -3.54 6.48
N GLN A 79 4.78 -3.37 7.34
CA GLN A 79 3.45 -2.95 6.91
C GLN A 79 3.40 -1.51 6.42
N ILE A 80 4.12 -0.60 7.07
CA ILE A 80 4.27 0.78 6.60
C ILE A 80 4.93 0.80 5.21
N TYR A 81 5.97 -0.01 5.00
CA TYR A 81 6.61 -0.15 3.69
C TYR A 81 5.62 -0.62 2.62
N ILE A 82 4.87 -1.70 2.87
CA ILE A 82 3.87 -2.21 1.93
C ILE A 82 2.81 -1.13 1.61
N ILE A 83 2.26 -0.47 2.62
CA ILE A 83 1.23 0.55 2.41
C ILE A 83 1.75 1.71 1.55
N LEU A 84 2.91 2.25 1.89
CA LEU A 84 3.44 3.42 1.20
C LEU A 84 3.91 3.11 -0.23
N PHE A 85 4.62 1.99 -0.41
CA PHE A 85 5.32 1.70 -1.67
C PHE A 85 4.58 0.75 -2.60
N GLU A 86 3.77 -0.17 -2.07
CA GLU A 86 3.06 -1.17 -2.89
C GLU A 86 1.59 -0.81 -3.14
N ILE A 87 0.98 -0.01 -2.25
CA ILE A 87 -0.43 0.41 -2.37
C ILE A 87 -0.52 1.87 -2.80
N ILE A 88 -0.08 2.82 -1.97
CA ILE A 88 -0.33 4.26 -2.19
C ILE A 88 0.48 4.80 -3.37
N ARG A 89 1.74 4.39 -3.52
CA ARG A 89 2.60 4.84 -4.62
C ARG A 89 1.93 4.58 -5.97
N ALA A 90 1.93 5.59 -6.83
CA ALA A 90 1.45 5.45 -8.20
C ALA A 90 2.25 4.37 -8.93
N LYS A 91 1.55 3.35 -9.44
CA LYS A 91 2.14 2.30 -10.28
C LYS A 91 2.17 2.78 -11.73
N LYS A 92 3.24 2.42 -12.44
CA LYS A 92 3.32 2.62 -13.88
C LYS A 92 2.64 1.45 -14.57
N ALA A 93 2.06 1.71 -15.74
CA ALA A 93 1.64 0.65 -16.65
C ALA A 93 2.86 -0.16 -17.12
N GLU A 94 2.70 -1.47 -17.20
CA GLU A 94 3.78 -2.43 -17.50
C GLU A 94 3.57 -3.15 -18.84
N ASN A 95 2.34 -3.25 -19.33
CA ASN A 95 2.06 -3.99 -20.58
C ASN A 95 2.02 -3.10 -21.83
N TYR A 96 2.60 -1.91 -21.78
CA TYR A 96 2.89 -1.14 -23.01
C TYR A 96 4.20 -1.63 -23.62
N THR A 97 4.20 -1.96 -24.91
CA THR A 97 5.46 -2.24 -25.62
C THR A 97 6.23 -0.93 -25.89
N GLN A 98 7.57 -0.98 -25.95
CA GLN A 98 8.41 0.22 -26.20
C GLN A 98 8.11 0.91 -27.55
N GLU A 99 7.49 0.19 -28.48
CA GLU A 99 7.10 0.69 -29.80
C GLU A 99 5.71 1.37 -29.78
N GLU A 100 4.91 1.15 -28.73
CA GLU A 100 3.55 1.67 -28.57
C GLU A 100 3.50 2.90 -27.65
N SER A 101 3.94 4.05 -28.18
CA SER A 101 3.78 5.33 -27.48
C SER A 101 2.31 5.79 -27.53
N SER A 102 1.48 5.28 -26.61
CA SER A 102 0.08 5.72 -26.44
C SER A 102 -0.01 7.24 -26.23
N VAL A 103 -0.86 7.89 -27.02
CA VAL A 103 -1.14 9.33 -26.89
C VAL A 103 -2.18 9.63 -25.81
N LEU A 104 -2.78 8.61 -25.22
CA LEU A 104 -3.72 8.76 -24.10
C LEU A 104 -3.03 8.56 -22.73
N TYR A 105 -1.85 7.95 -22.66
CA TYR A 105 -1.22 7.56 -21.40
C TYR A 105 -0.21 8.60 -20.89
N PHE A 106 -0.39 9.06 -19.65
CA PHE A 106 0.35 10.23 -19.12
C PHE A 106 1.88 10.05 -19.09
N ASP A 107 2.41 8.87 -18.74
CA ASP A 107 3.86 8.65 -18.66
C ASP A 107 4.49 8.68 -20.05
N HIS A 108 3.77 8.26 -21.10
CA HIS A 108 4.22 8.39 -22.49
C HIS A 108 4.14 9.84 -22.97
N ILE A 109 3.02 10.52 -22.72
CA ILE A 109 2.82 11.94 -23.06
C ILE A 109 3.92 12.81 -22.42
N SER A 110 4.33 12.49 -21.18
CA SER A 110 5.37 13.23 -20.47
C SER A 110 6.77 13.14 -21.08
N LYS A 111 7.02 12.13 -21.94
CA LYS A 111 8.34 11.86 -22.55
C LYS A 111 8.47 12.38 -23.98
N ILE A 112 7.37 12.85 -24.58
CA ILE A 112 7.36 13.38 -25.96
C ILE A 112 7.23 14.91 -25.96
N SER A 113 7.70 15.56 -27.04
CA SER A 113 7.53 17.01 -27.16
C SER A 113 6.07 17.37 -27.38
N LYS A 114 5.68 18.59 -27.00
CA LYS A 114 4.32 19.10 -27.17
C LYS A 114 3.88 19.07 -28.64
N GLU A 115 4.77 19.46 -29.56
CA GLU A 115 4.50 19.47 -30.99
C GLU A 115 4.27 18.05 -31.52
N SER A 116 5.10 17.09 -31.08
CA SER A 116 4.98 15.69 -31.46
C SER A 116 3.67 15.09 -30.94
N PHE A 117 3.30 15.38 -29.69
CA PHE A 117 2.04 14.95 -29.10
C PHE A 117 0.83 15.44 -29.90
N ILE A 118 0.77 16.73 -30.24
CA ILE A 118 -0.35 17.33 -30.98
C ILE A 118 -0.51 16.65 -32.34
N THR A 119 0.59 16.41 -33.06
CA THR A 119 0.58 15.74 -34.36
C THR A 119 0.09 14.31 -34.24
N LEU A 120 0.70 13.51 -33.34
CA LEU A 120 0.31 12.11 -33.12
C LEU A 120 -1.15 11.96 -32.70
N TYR A 121 -1.65 12.86 -31.85
CA TYR A 121 -3.04 12.82 -31.39
C TYR A 121 -4.03 13.15 -32.51
N LYS A 122 -3.73 14.13 -33.38
CA LYS A 122 -4.60 14.51 -34.51
C LYS A 122 -4.62 13.44 -35.60
N ASP A 123 -3.49 12.78 -35.81
CA ASP A 123 -3.33 11.76 -36.83
C ASP A 123 -3.83 10.38 -36.35
N LEU A 124 -4.28 10.26 -35.09
CA LEU A 124 -4.75 9.00 -34.51
C LEU A 124 -6.08 8.55 -35.17
N PRO A 125 -6.10 7.38 -35.82
CA PRO A 125 -7.33 6.81 -36.36
C PRO A 125 -8.34 6.47 -35.23
N ILE A 126 -9.64 6.62 -35.50
CA ILE A 126 -10.72 6.37 -34.51
C ILE A 126 -10.62 4.94 -33.94
N ASN A 127 -10.39 3.93 -34.80
CA ASN A 127 -10.23 2.54 -34.37
C ASN A 127 -9.02 2.33 -33.44
N LYS A 128 -7.93 3.09 -33.63
CA LYS A 128 -6.78 3.05 -32.73
C LYS A 128 -7.05 3.76 -31.40
N SER A 129 -7.92 4.77 -31.38
CA SER A 129 -8.34 5.42 -30.13
C SER A 129 -9.10 4.47 -29.21
N ASP A 130 -9.98 3.62 -29.78
CA ASP A 130 -10.70 2.59 -29.02
C ASP A 130 -9.74 1.54 -28.44
N GLU A 131 -8.75 1.11 -29.24
CA GLU A 131 -7.70 0.16 -28.81
C GLU A 131 -6.87 0.75 -27.66
N GLU A 132 -6.43 2.00 -27.76
CA GLU A 132 -5.66 2.66 -26.69
C GLU A 132 -6.48 2.80 -25.39
N LEU A 133 -7.77 3.13 -25.50
CA LEU A 133 -8.65 3.21 -24.33
C LEU A 133 -8.84 1.85 -23.66
N LEU A 134 -9.05 0.78 -24.45
CA LEU A 134 -9.18 -0.56 -23.92
C LEU A 134 -7.87 -1.05 -23.26
N ALA A 135 -6.72 -0.69 -23.83
CA ALA A 135 -5.41 -0.96 -23.22
C ALA A 135 -5.29 -0.25 -21.85
N GLN A 136 -5.72 1.00 -21.73
CA GLN A 136 -5.74 1.69 -20.43
C GLN A 136 -6.68 1.06 -19.41
N VAL A 137 -7.87 0.63 -19.85
CA VAL A 137 -8.81 -0.10 -18.99
C VAL A 137 -8.16 -1.38 -18.45
N TYR A 138 -7.46 -2.12 -19.30
CA TYR A 138 -6.73 -3.32 -18.92
C TYR A 138 -5.62 -3.01 -17.90
N GLU A 139 -4.75 -2.03 -18.18
CA GLU A 139 -3.67 -1.63 -17.26
C GLU A 139 -4.20 -1.18 -15.91
N CYS A 140 -5.22 -0.33 -15.90
CA CYS A 140 -5.86 0.13 -14.66
C CYS A 140 -6.47 -1.04 -13.89
N SER A 141 -7.05 -2.02 -14.58
CA SER A 141 -7.61 -3.22 -13.93
C SER A 141 -6.52 -4.07 -13.27
N CYS A 142 -5.37 -4.27 -13.93
CA CYS A 142 -4.22 -4.96 -13.37
C CYS A 142 -3.67 -4.25 -12.12
N ILE A 143 -3.52 -2.92 -12.19
CA ILE A 143 -3.09 -2.09 -11.06
C ILE A 143 -4.08 -2.22 -9.90
N MET A 144 -5.37 -2.09 -10.19
CA MET A 144 -6.45 -2.22 -9.20
C MET A 144 -6.41 -3.59 -8.51
N SER A 145 -6.30 -4.68 -9.27
CA SER A 145 -6.23 -6.04 -8.72
C SER A 145 -5.02 -6.19 -7.80
N SER A 146 -3.84 -5.78 -8.26
CA SER A 146 -2.60 -5.84 -7.47
C SER A 146 -2.71 -5.03 -6.16
N LYS A 147 -3.22 -3.79 -6.22
CA LYS A 147 -3.43 -2.97 -5.03
C LYS A 147 -4.46 -3.59 -4.07
N SER A 148 -5.52 -4.20 -4.59
CA SER A 148 -6.57 -4.85 -3.79
C SER A 148 -6.03 -6.05 -2.99
N GLU A 149 -5.21 -6.89 -3.60
CA GLU A 149 -4.58 -8.03 -2.92
C GLU A 149 -3.64 -7.59 -1.78
N LYS A 150 -2.84 -6.54 -2.03
CA LYS A 150 -1.95 -5.95 -1.02
C LYS A 150 -2.74 -5.29 0.10
N LEU A 151 -3.83 -4.58 -0.21
CA LEU A 151 -4.71 -3.98 0.79
C LEU A 151 -5.34 -5.06 1.69
N ASN A 152 -5.84 -6.15 1.10
CA ASN A 152 -6.41 -7.25 1.88
C ASN A 152 -5.37 -7.86 2.83
N SER A 153 -4.14 -8.04 2.35
CA SER A 153 -3.03 -8.48 3.20
C SER A 153 -2.75 -7.49 4.33
N ALA A 154 -2.69 -6.19 4.04
CA ALA A 154 -2.46 -5.15 5.04
C ALA A 154 -3.56 -5.12 6.12
N ILE A 155 -4.83 -5.36 5.75
CA ILE A 155 -5.93 -5.47 6.72
C ILE A 155 -5.71 -6.66 7.66
N ILE A 156 -5.32 -7.82 7.14
CA ILE A 156 -5.04 -9.00 7.98
C ILE A 156 -3.90 -8.70 8.95
N TYR A 157 -2.80 -8.12 8.46
CA TYR A 157 -1.67 -7.77 9.32
C TYR A 157 -1.95 -6.63 10.29
N LEU A 158 -2.91 -5.76 10.01
CA LEU A 158 -3.40 -4.77 10.97
C LEU A 158 -3.98 -5.47 12.21
N PHE A 159 -4.84 -6.47 12.02
CA PHE A 159 -5.39 -7.24 13.14
C PHE A 159 -4.30 -7.98 13.92
N ILE A 160 -3.33 -8.59 13.22
CA ILE A 160 -2.18 -9.23 13.85
C ILE A 160 -1.39 -8.21 14.69
N SER A 161 -1.16 -7.01 14.15
CA SER A 161 -0.43 -5.94 14.86
C SER A 161 -1.15 -5.50 16.12
N ILE A 162 -2.49 -5.41 16.09
CA ILE A 162 -3.30 -5.09 17.27
C ILE A 162 -3.16 -6.19 18.33
N LEU A 163 -3.25 -7.47 17.94
CA LEU A 163 -3.07 -8.58 18.88
C LEU A 163 -1.67 -8.61 19.48
N CYS A 164 -0.62 -8.38 18.67
CA CYS A 164 0.75 -8.28 19.14
C CYS A 164 0.96 -7.10 20.10
N LEU A 165 0.31 -5.95 19.84
CA LEU A 165 0.34 -4.80 20.75
C LEU A 165 -0.33 -5.14 22.09
N LEU A 166 -1.52 -5.74 22.07
CA LEU A 166 -2.22 -6.12 23.30
C LEU A 166 -1.40 -7.14 24.11
N PHE A 167 -0.79 -8.10 23.44
CA PHE A 167 0.11 -9.06 24.08
C PHE A 167 1.34 -8.38 24.68
N PHE A 168 1.96 -7.43 23.97
CA PHE A 168 3.06 -6.63 24.50
C PHE A 168 2.66 -5.85 25.75
N ILE A 169 1.51 -5.16 25.73
CA ILE A 169 0.99 -4.41 26.87
C ILE A 169 0.75 -5.33 28.08
N PHE A 170 0.18 -6.51 27.84
CA PHE A 170 -0.02 -7.52 28.88
C PHE A 170 1.32 -7.98 29.50
N LEU A 171 2.35 -8.21 28.70
CA LEU A 171 3.66 -8.60 29.21
C LEU A 171 4.34 -7.48 30.00
N THR A 172 4.25 -6.24 29.51
CA THR A 172 4.79 -5.07 30.20
C THR A 172 4.13 -4.84 31.56
N THR A 173 2.83 -5.12 31.69
CA THR A 173 2.12 -5.00 32.98
C THR A 173 2.47 -6.10 33.98
N LEU A 174 3.08 -7.20 33.54
CA LEU A 174 3.56 -8.28 34.41
C LEU A 174 4.99 -8.07 34.93
N LEU A 175 5.73 -7.10 34.38
CA LEU A 175 7.11 -6.77 34.76
C LEU A 175 7.17 -5.81 35.96
#